data_AF-A0A852H896-F1
#
_entry.id   AF-A0A852H896-F1
#
_cell.length_a   1.000
_cell.length_b   1.000
_cell.length_c   1.000
_cell.angle_alpha   90.00
_cell.angle_beta   90.00
_cell.angle_gamma   90.00
#
_symmetry.space_group_name_H-M   'P 1'
#
loop_
_entity.id
_entity.type
_entity.pdbx_description
1 polymer ?
#
loop_
_entity_poly.entity_id
_entity_poly.type
_entity_poly.pdbx_seq_one_letter_code
_entity_poly.pdbx_strand_id
1 'polypeptide(L)'
;MSLVPTRVPRALAALEAALALEEEEGDVPTPVLVEHQMDTRRKQKLLLSQLRVLKLLLGVIENPALPPAPANLREAAAEARGRWRELKAKYEAALGALGEAVPPALAQLERGRQLLQRGKAALGARLEQQEELKVKVHEATERRDQLLRRVQERRLQRLGRQEALQGLREAAARVEASCQLYQALAGVQVLPPSPETPELELELGPPPGSPHSLPHLHLCLTPSGGVRLQVRGLGAFWG
;
A
#
# COMPACT_ATOMS: atom_id res chain seq x y z
N MET A 1 82.54 14.38 51.09
CA MET A 1 81.28 13.72 50.70
C MET A 1 80.30 14.80 50.29
N SER A 2 80.03 14.97 48.98
CA SER A 2 78.97 15.86 48.49
C SER A 2 77.95 15.02 47.73
N LEU A 3 76.75 15.01 48.26
CA LEU A 3 75.60 14.29 47.74
C LEU A 3 74.86 15.22 46.75
N VAL A 4 74.71 14.72 45.51
CA VAL A 4 73.61 14.98 44.55
C VAL A 4 73.55 16.36 43.86
N PRO A 5 73.80 16.40 42.54
CA PRO A 5 73.13 17.34 41.63
C PRO A 5 72.37 16.66 40.48
N THR A 6 72.14 15.35 40.50
CA THR A 6 71.56 14.61 39.33
C THR A 6 70.05 14.38 39.39
N ARG A 7 69.37 14.72 40.48
CA ARG A 7 67.92 14.43 40.64
C ARG A 7 67.00 15.45 40.00
N VAL A 8 67.40 16.73 39.95
CA VAL A 8 66.55 17.84 39.46
C VAL A 8 66.31 17.78 37.94
N PRO A 9 67.32 17.51 37.08
CA PRO A 9 67.10 17.46 35.62
C PRO A 9 66.19 16.30 35.21
N ARG A 10 66.30 15.16 35.91
CA ARG A 10 65.49 13.96 35.66
C ARG A 10 64.04 14.14 36.08
N ALA A 11 63.79 14.86 37.17
CA ALA A 11 62.43 15.19 37.62
C ALA A 11 61.71 16.15 36.66
N LEU A 12 62.42 17.14 36.11
CA LEU A 12 61.86 18.05 35.10
C LEU A 12 61.51 17.32 33.79
N ALA A 13 62.38 16.40 33.34
CA ALA A 13 62.11 15.60 32.15
C ALA A 13 60.90 14.65 32.34
N ALA A 14 60.73 14.08 33.54
CA ALA A 14 59.58 13.23 33.85
C ALA A 14 58.25 14.03 33.89
N LEU A 15 58.28 15.27 34.40
CA LEU A 15 57.13 16.18 34.39
C LEU A 15 56.75 16.64 32.98
N GLU A 16 57.73 16.95 32.12
CA GLU A 16 57.50 17.27 30.70
C GLU A 16 56.85 16.08 29.95
N ALA A 17 57.25 14.85 30.25
CA ALA A 17 56.67 13.64 29.67
C ALA A 17 55.25 13.34 30.16
N ALA A 18 54.98 13.54 31.46
CA ALA A 18 53.65 13.36 32.04
C ALA A 18 52.62 14.37 31.48
N LEU A 19 53.05 15.62 31.22
CA LEU A 19 52.20 16.65 30.60
C LEU A 19 51.88 16.40 29.12
N ALA A 20 52.57 15.46 28.47
CA ALA A 20 52.35 15.08 27.07
C ALA A 20 51.40 13.89 26.89
N LEU A 21 51.02 13.21 27.98
CA LEU A 21 50.18 12.02 28.00
C LEU A 21 48.85 12.34 28.69
N GLU A 22 47.83 12.78 27.95
CA GLU A 22 46.43 12.60 28.38
C GLU A 22 45.48 12.60 27.18
N GLU A 23 44.85 11.45 26.94
CA GLU A 23 43.52 11.30 26.34
C GLU A 23 42.76 10.25 27.18
N GLU A 24 41.72 10.67 27.90
CA GLU A 24 40.65 9.76 28.34
C GLU A 24 39.33 10.26 27.75
N GLU A 25 38.68 9.38 27.00
CA GLU A 25 37.41 9.62 26.31
C GLU A 25 36.24 9.43 27.28
N GLY A 26 35.67 10.53 27.77
CA GLY A 26 34.37 10.57 28.42
C GLY A 26 33.32 11.21 27.51
N ASP A 27 32.13 10.63 27.44
CA ASP A 27 31.01 11.11 26.64
C ASP A 27 30.38 12.37 27.28
N VAL A 28 30.75 13.54 26.76
CA VAL A 28 30.32 14.87 27.25
C VAL A 28 29.85 15.71 26.04
N PRO A 29 28.85 16.60 26.19
CA PRO A 29 28.37 17.43 25.08
C PRO A 29 29.47 18.22 24.39
N THR A 30 29.45 18.23 23.05
CA THR A 30 30.46 18.81 22.17
C THR A 30 30.89 20.25 22.50
N PRO A 31 30.01 21.21 22.85
CA PRO A 31 30.45 22.57 23.19
C PRO A 31 31.23 22.63 24.50
N VAL A 32 30.86 21.82 25.50
CA VAL A 32 31.54 21.74 26.80
C VAL A 32 32.90 21.06 26.65
N LEU A 33 32.99 20.04 25.77
CA LEU A 33 34.26 19.42 25.40
C LEU A 33 35.22 20.43 24.74
N VAL A 34 34.72 21.27 23.84
CA VAL A 34 35.55 22.29 23.16
C VAL A 34 36.09 23.31 24.16
N GLU A 35 35.25 23.81 25.07
CA GLU A 35 35.68 24.77 26.10
C GLU A 35 36.68 24.13 27.07
N HIS A 36 36.40 22.92 27.54
CA HIS A 36 37.32 22.14 28.39
C HIS A 36 38.66 21.88 27.70
N GLN A 37 38.67 21.49 26.42
CA GLN A 37 39.88 21.29 25.62
C GLN A 37 40.68 22.58 25.42
N MET A 38 40.01 23.73 25.28
CA MET A 38 40.69 25.03 25.20
C MET A 38 41.36 25.37 26.53
N ASP A 39 40.68 25.14 27.65
CA ASP A 39 41.21 25.42 28.99
C ASP A 39 42.36 24.49 29.39
N THR A 40 42.26 23.20 29.09
CA THR A 40 43.36 22.24 29.33
C THR A 40 44.58 22.59 28.49
N ARG A 41 44.41 22.90 27.20
CA ARG A 41 45.50 23.37 26.33
C ARG A 41 46.13 24.66 26.86
N ARG A 42 45.35 25.57 27.43
CA ARG A 42 45.85 26.82 28.02
C ARG A 42 46.67 26.56 29.29
N LYS A 43 46.18 25.69 30.17
CA LYS A 43 46.89 25.26 31.39
C LYS A 43 48.18 24.53 31.06
N GLN A 44 48.15 23.57 30.12
CA GLN A 44 49.34 22.85 29.64
C GLN A 44 50.38 23.80 29.04
N LYS A 45 49.98 24.76 28.20
CA LYS A 45 50.89 25.78 27.65
C LYS A 45 51.54 26.65 28.72
N LEU A 46 50.79 27.00 29.77
CA LEU A 46 51.31 27.76 30.90
C LEU A 46 52.33 26.95 31.71
N LEU A 47 52.01 25.70 32.03
CA LEU A 47 52.92 24.82 32.79
C LEU A 47 54.20 24.54 31.99
N LEU A 48 54.09 24.27 30.70
CA LEU A 48 55.25 24.07 29.82
C LEU A 48 56.10 25.35 29.68
N SER A 49 55.49 26.53 29.66
CA SER A 49 56.25 27.78 29.62
C SER A 49 57.00 28.03 30.93
N GLN A 50 56.37 27.74 32.07
CA GLN A 50 57.02 27.81 33.39
C GLN A 50 58.17 26.82 33.51
N LEU A 51 58.00 25.56 33.07
CA LEU A 51 59.08 24.56 33.07
C LEU A 51 60.25 24.97 32.19
N ARG A 52 60.00 25.57 31.00
CA ARG A 52 61.05 26.11 30.13
C ARG A 52 61.84 27.23 30.79
N VAL A 53 61.16 28.14 31.51
CA VAL A 53 61.82 29.21 32.27
C VAL A 53 62.69 28.63 33.39
N LEU A 54 62.16 27.68 34.16
CA LEU A 54 62.93 27.01 35.23
C LEU A 54 64.16 26.28 34.69
N LYS A 55 64.01 25.57 33.57
CA LYS A 55 65.12 24.89 32.88
C LYS A 55 66.20 25.87 32.41
N LEU A 56 65.80 27.04 31.90
CA LEU A 56 66.73 28.09 31.49
C LEU A 56 67.45 28.71 32.67
N LEU A 57 66.75 29.04 33.76
CA LEU A 57 67.35 29.56 34.99
C LEU A 57 68.33 28.56 35.61
N LEU A 58 67.96 27.27 35.64
CA LEU A 58 68.85 26.21 36.10
C LEU A 58 70.10 26.12 35.23
N GLY A 59 69.95 26.18 33.90
CA GLY A 59 71.08 26.17 32.97
C GLY A 59 72.03 27.38 33.14
N VAL A 60 71.52 28.56 33.48
CA VAL A 60 72.34 29.76 33.78
C VAL A 60 73.11 29.60 35.09
N ILE A 61 72.49 28.98 36.11
CA ILE A 61 73.14 28.70 37.40
C ILE A 61 74.23 27.62 37.23
N GLU A 62 73.96 26.59 36.43
CA GLU A 62 74.87 25.47 36.18
C GLU A 62 76.04 25.85 35.24
N ASN A 63 75.83 26.81 34.33
CA ASN A 63 76.85 27.30 33.39
C ASN A 63 76.75 28.83 33.22
N PRO A 64 77.51 29.63 34.00
CA PRO A 64 77.42 31.09 33.96
C PRO A 64 78.02 31.72 32.68
N ALA A 65 78.70 30.93 31.84
CA ALA A 65 79.23 31.38 30.55
C ALA A 65 78.11 31.34 29.49
N LEU A 66 77.21 32.31 29.54
CA LEU A 66 76.15 32.46 28.54
C LEU A 66 76.78 32.83 27.18
N PRO A 67 76.53 32.10 26.08
CA PRO A 67 76.99 32.52 24.76
C PRO A 67 76.31 33.85 24.36
N PRO A 68 77.01 34.74 23.65
CA PRO A 68 76.44 36.00 23.21
C PRO A 68 75.22 35.75 22.31
N ALA A 69 74.17 36.55 22.51
CA ALA A 69 72.94 36.44 21.71
C ALA A 69 73.28 36.54 20.21
N PRO A 70 72.76 35.64 19.35
CA PRO A 70 73.00 35.70 17.92
C PRO A 70 72.60 37.07 17.37
N ALA A 71 73.52 37.74 16.68
CA ALA A 71 73.35 39.11 16.20
C ALA A 71 72.12 39.31 15.30
N ASN A 72 71.66 38.24 14.66
CA ASN A 72 70.53 38.20 13.72
C ASN A 72 69.17 37.82 14.35
N LEU A 73 69.09 37.60 15.67
CA LEU A 73 67.82 37.21 16.32
C LEU A 73 66.71 38.25 16.14
N ARG A 74 67.05 39.55 16.14
CA ARG A 74 66.07 40.63 15.99
C ARG A 74 65.47 40.65 14.59
N GLU A 75 66.28 40.42 13.56
CA GLU A 75 65.85 40.36 12.16
C GLU A 75 64.99 39.12 11.92
N ALA A 76 65.44 37.94 12.37
CA ALA A 76 64.67 36.70 12.27
C ALA A 76 63.31 36.79 12.99
N ALA A 77 63.26 37.43 14.16
CA ALA A 77 62.01 37.69 14.87
C ALA A 77 61.09 38.66 14.13
N ALA A 78 61.65 39.69 13.48
CA ALA A 78 60.88 40.64 12.67
C ALA A 78 60.28 39.97 11.42
N GLU A 79 61.05 39.13 10.72
CA GLU A 79 60.57 38.35 9.57
C GLU A 79 59.48 37.36 9.97
N ALA A 80 59.67 36.62 11.05
CA ALA A 80 58.67 35.67 11.54
C ALA A 80 57.36 36.38 11.91
N ARG A 81 57.43 37.57 12.53
CA ARG A 81 56.25 38.41 12.80
C ARG A 81 55.61 38.96 11.53
N GLY A 82 56.39 39.26 10.50
CA GLY A 82 55.88 39.63 9.17
C GLY A 82 55.06 38.50 8.56
N ARG A 83 55.68 37.31 8.43
CA ARG A 83 55.03 36.11 7.88
C ARG A 83 53.78 35.70 8.66
N TRP A 84 53.81 35.80 9.99
CA TRP A 84 52.64 35.53 10.82
C TRP A 84 51.49 36.51 10.54
N ARG A 85 51.78 37.82 10.40
CA ARG A 85 50.76 38.82 10.08
C ARG A 85 50.13 38.57 8.70
N GLU A 86 50.94 38.25 7.71
CA GLU A 86 50.44 37.89 6.37
C GLU A 86 49.56 36.64 6.40
N LEU A 87 50.00 35.59 7.11
CA LEU A 87 49.23 34.36 7.24
C LEU A 87 47.89 34.63 7.94
N LYS A 88 47.91 35.43 9.02
CA LYS A 88 46.71 35.81 9.75
C LYS A 88 45.73 36.58 8.87
N ALA A 89 46.21 37.55 8.09
CA ALA A 89 45.39 38.31 7.17
C ALA A 89 44.76 37.42 6.08
N LYS A 90 45.53 36.48 5.51
CA LYS A 90 45.01 35.51 4.53
C LYS A 90 43.93 34.61 5.14
N TYR A 91 44.14 34.16 6.38
CA TYR A 91 43.17 33.32 7.08
C TYR A 91 41.87 34.06 7.39
N GLU A 92 41.95 35.29 7.90
CA GLU A 92 40.78 36.14 8.15
C GLU A 92 40.01 36.44 6.85
N ALA A 93 40.71 36.73 5.75
CA ALA A 93 40.09 36.89 4.44
C ALA A 93 39.38 35.62 3.95
N ALA A 94 40.00 34.45 4.14
CA ALA A 94 39.39 33.16 3.78
C ALA A 94 38.16 32.84 4.64
N LEU A 95 38.20 33.16 5.93
CA LEU A 95 37.03 33.04 6.82
C LEU A 95 35.90 33.97 6.40
N GLY A 96 36.21 35.21 6.03
CA GLY A 96 35.22 36.14 5.48
C GLY A 96 34.59 35.61 4.20
N ALA A 97 35.40 35.12 3.26
CA ALA A 97 34.91 34.53 2.02
C ALA A 97 34.02 33.31 2.27
N LEU A 98 34.37 32.45 3.23
CA LEU A 98 33.53 31.32 3.65
C LEU A 98 32.24 31.79 4.33
N GLY A 99 32.32 32.80 5.19
CA GLY A 99 31.17 33.40 5.86
C GLY A 99 30.13 33.94 4.88
N GLU A 100 30.57 34.51 3.75
CA GLU A 100 29.68 34.99 2.69
C GLU A 100 29.19 33.87 1.75
N ALA A 101 30.01 32.85 1.47
CA ALA A 101 29.69 31.80 0.52
C ALA A 101 28.80 30.68 1.09
N VAL A 102 28.94 30.37 2.39
CA VAL A 102 28.22 29.26 3.04
C VAL A 102 26.71 29.51 3.16
N PRO A 103 26.22 30.68 3.62
CA PRO A 103 24.78 30.93 3.73
C PRO A 103 24.00 30.76 2.42
N PRO A 104 24.41 31.32 1.27
CA PRO A 104 23.69 31.11 0.02
C PRO A 104 23.78 29.67 -0.47
N ALA A 105 24.90 28.96 -0.24
CA ALA A 105 25.03 27.54 -0.59
C ALA A 105 24.06 26.67 0.22
N LEU A 106 23.90 26.93 1.52
CA LEU A 106 22.91 26.25 2.36
C LEU A 106 21.47 26.55 1.91
N ALA A 107 21.18 27.81 1.60
CA ALA A 107 19.86 28.19 1.09
C ALA A 107 19.53 27.51 -0.25
N GLN A 108 20.51 27.32 -1.13
CA GLN A 108 20.34 26.56 -2.37
C GLN A 108 20.06 25.08 -2.12
N LEU A 109 20.79 24.45 -1.19
CA LEU A 109 20.56 23.07 -0.78
C LEU A 109 19.15 22.87 -0.19
N GLU A 110 18.68 23.78 0.65
CA GLU A 110 17.33 23.74 1.22
C GLU A 110 16.26 23.84 0.14
N ARG A 111 16.41 24.76 -0.82
CA ARG A 111 15.49 24.86 -1.97
C ARG A 111 15.49 23.57 -2.79
N GLY A 112 16.66 23.00 -3.06
CA GLY A 112 16.79 21.72 -3.75
C GLY A 112 16.08 20.59 -3.00
N ARG A 113 16.23 20.53 -1.67
CA ARG A 113 15.54 19.56 -0.81
C ARG A 113 14.03 19.72 -0.86
N GLN A 114 13.51 20.96 -0.80
CA GLN A 114 12.07 21.23 -0.90
C GLN A 114 11.51 20.82 -2.26
N LEU A 115 12.20 21.14 -3.36
CA LEU A 115 11.80 20.73 -4.70
C LEU A 115 11.76 19.20 -4.83
N LEU A 116 12.76 18.52 -4.30
CA LEU A 116 12.82 17.06 -4.32
C LEU A 116 11.70 16.42 -3.48
N GLN A 117 11.35 17.00 -2.33
CA GLN A 117 10.19 16.57 -1.54
C GLN A 117 8.87 16.75 -2.30
N ARG A 118 8.67 17.91 -2.94
CA ARG A 118 7.48 18.17 -3.77
C ARG A 118 7.40 17.19 -4.94
N GLY A 119 8.53 16.92 -5.60
CA GLY A 119 8.61 15.94 -6.67
C GLY A 119 8.22 14.53 -6.21
N LYS A 120 8.73 14.09 -5.05
CA LYS A 120 8.36 12.81 -4.45
C LYS A 120 6.87 12.73 -4.12
N ALA A 121 6.29 13.78 -3.52
CA ALA A 121 4.87 13.83 -3.21
C ALA A 121 4.00 13.78 -4.47
N ALA A 122 4.36 14.53 -5.51
CA ALA A 122 3.64 14.52 -6.78
C ALA A 122 3.70 13.17 -7.50
N LEU A 123 4.84 12.48 -7.44
CA LEU A 123 4.98 11.13 -7.97
C LEU A 123 4.15 10.13 -7.16
N GLY A 124 4.17 10.20 -5.83
CA GLY A 124 3.32 9.37 -4.97
C GLY A 124 1.84 9.51 -5.31
N ALA A 125 1.33 10.74 -5.37
CA ALA A 125 -0.06 11.01 -5.72
C ALA A 125 -0.45 10.48 -7.12
N ARG A 126 0.46 10.55 -8.10
CA ARG A 126 0.20 9.99 -9.45
C ARG A 126 0.13 8.46 -9.43
N LEU A 127 0.96 7.80 -8.63
CA LEU A 127 0.92 6.35 -8.48
C LEU A 127 -0.38 5.89 -7.83
N GLU A 128 -0.78 6.56 -6.74
CA GLU A 128 -2.05 6.31 -6.05
C GLU A 128 -3.24 6.50 -7.02
N GLN A 129 -3.26 7.59 -7.79
CA GLN A 129 -4.29 7.81 -8.81
C GLN A 129 -4.32 6.69 -9.86
N GLN A 130 -3.16 6.19 -10.31
CA GLN A 130 -3.13 5.07 -11.25
C GLN A 130 -3.68 3.79 -10.64
N GLU A 131 -3.36 3.51 -9.37
CA GLU A 131 -3.88 2.34 -8.66
C GLU A 131 -5.40 2.44 -8.48
N GLU A 132 -5.92 3.60 -8.06
CA GLU A 132 -7.36 3.82 -7.98
C GLU A 132 -8.07 3.64 -9.32
N LEU A 133 -7.49 4.15 -10.41
CA LEU A 133 -8.06 3.99 -11.74
C LEU A 133 -8.06 2.52 -12.17
N LYS A 134 -6.99 1.77 -11.87
CA LYS A 134 -6.94 0.32 -12.13
C LYS A 134 -8.04 -0.42 -11.38
N VAL A 135 -8.24 -0.10 -10.09
CA VAL A 135 -9.30 -0.69 -9.28
C VAL A 135 -10.68 -0.34 -9.85
N LYS A 136 -10.94 0.93 -10.18
CA LYS A 136 -12.22 1.37 -10.77
C LYS A 136 -12.50 0.69 -12.11
N VAL A 137 -11.49 0.54 -12.97
CA VAL A 137 -11.61 -0.19 -14.25
C VAL A 137 -11.90 -1.66 -14.01
N HIS A 138 -11.23 -2.29 -13.06
CA HIS A 138 -11.46 -3.68 -12.70
C HIS A 138 -12.90 -3.90 -12.20
N GLU A 139 -13.34 -3.10 -11.22
CA GLU A 139 -14.72 -3.15 -10.72
C GLU A 139 -15.77 -2.92 -11.81
N ALA A 140 -15.55 -1.95 -12.70
CA ALA A 140 -16.47 -1.67 -13.80
C ALA A 140 -16.55 -2.87 -14.76
N THR A 141 -15.42 -3.53 -15.02
CA THR A 141 -15.36 -4.73 -15.85
C THR A 141 -16.10 -5.89 -15.20
N GLU A 142 -15.87 -6.14 -13.91
CA GLU A 142 -16.59 -7.18 -13.17
C GLU A 142 -18.10 -6.93 -13.16
N ARG A 143 -18.54 -5.69 -12.92
CA ARG A 143 -19.97 -5.33 -12.97
C ARG A 143 -20.57 -5.58 -14.34
N ARG A 144 -19.86 -5.22 -15.41
CA ARG A 144 -20.30 -5.49 -16.79
C ARG A 144 -20.44 -7.00 -17.02
N ASP A 145 -19.46 -7.79 -16.61
CA ASP A 145 -19.46 -9.23 -16.83
C ASP A 145 -20.55 -9.93 -16.02
N GLN A 146 -20.83 -9.47 -14.79
CA GLN A 146 -21.96 -9.93 -13.98
C GLN A 146 -23.30 -9.63 -14.66
N LEU A 147 -23.47 -8.44 -15.23
CA LEU A 147 -24.68 -8.08 -15.97
C LEU A 147 -24.86 -8.96 -17.21
N LEU A 148 -23.78 -9.20 -17.97
CA LEU A 148 -23.81 -10.09 -19.13
C LEU A 148 -24.21 -11.51 -18.75
N ARG A 149 -23.65 -12.06 -17.66
CA ARG A 149 -24.04 -13.39 -17.15
C ARG A 149 -25.52 -13.44 -16.78
N ARG A 150 -26.03 -12.46 -16.03
CA ARG A 150 -27.47 -12.37 -15.69
C ARG A 150 -28.36 -12.31 -16.93
N VAL A 151 -27.96 -11.57 -17.95
CA VAL A 151 -28.71 -11.50 -19.22
C VAL A 151 -28.70 -12.84 -19.94
N GLN A 152 -27.56 -13.52 -20.00
CA GLN A 152 -27.44 -14.85 -20.60
C GLN A 152 -28.29 -15.89 -19.83
N GLU A 153 -28.22 -15.92 -18.51
CA GLU A 153 -29.04 -16.80 -17.66
C GLU A 153 -30.54 -16.58 -17.90
N ARG A 154 -30.99 -15.33 -17.95
CA ARG A 154 -32.40 -15.01 -18.25
C ARG A 154 -32.80 -15.46 -19.65
N ARG A 155 -31.90 -15.35 -20.63
CA ARG A 155 -32.15 -15.83 -22.00
C ARG A 155 -32.30 -17.35 -22.02
N LEU A 156 -31.40 -18.08 -21.35
CA LEU A 156 -31.46 -19.54 -21.24
C LEU A 156 -32.74 -19.99 -20.52
N GLN A 157 -33.12 -19.34 -19.42
CA GLN A 157 -34.39 -19.63 -18.73
C GLN A 157 -35.61 -19.41 -19.63
N ARG A 158 -35.61 -18.36 -20.46
CA ARG A 158 -36.71 -18.11 -21.41
C ARG A 158 -36.77 -19.20 -22.48
N LEU A 159 -35.64 -19.62 -23.03
CA LEU A 159 -35.56 -20.73 -23.98
C LEU A 159 -36.07 -22.03 -23.36
N GLY A 160 -35.60 -22.39 -22.16
CA GLY A 160 -36.08 -23.59 -21.46
C GLY A 160 -37.59 -23.55 -21.15
N ARG A 161 -38.16 -22.37 -20.84
CA ARG A 161 -39.62 -22.22 -20.69
C ARG A 161 -40.36 -22.41 -22.01
N GLN A 162 -39.81 -21.91 -23.12
CA GLN A 162 -40.40 -22.10 -24.45
C GLN A 162 -40.39 -23.58 -24.86
N GLU A 163 -39.26 -24.27 -24.62
CA GLU A 163 -39.13 -25.71 -24.85
C GLU A 163 -40.12 -26.50 -23.98
N ALA A 164 -40.26 -26.16 -22.70
CA ALA A 164 -41.24 -26.80 -21.81
C ALA A 164 -42.69 -26.58 -22.29
N LEU A 165 -43.04 -25.36 -22.72
CA LEU A 165 -44.35 -25.06 -23.27
C LEU A 165 -44.60 -25.79 -24.59
N GLN A 166 -43.59 -25.93 -25.46
CA GLN A 166 -43.69 -26.73 -26.68
C GLN A 166 -43.91 -28.21 -26.34
N GLY A 167 -43.14 -28.77 -25.39
CA GLY A 167 -43.34 -30.14 -24.93
C GLY A 167 -44.74 -30.40 -24.38
N LEU A 168 -45.30 -29.46 -23.61
CA LEU A 168 -46.69 -29.54 -23.13
C LEU A 168 -47.70 -29.48 -24.27
N ARG A 169 -47.50 -28.63 -25.28
CA ARG A 169 -48.37 -28.56 -26.47
C ARG A 169 -48.32 -29.83 -27.29
N GLU A 170 -47.13 -30.40 -27.49
CA GLU A 170 -46.98 -31.69 -28.17
C GLU A 170 -47.64 -32.82 -27.39
N ALA A 171 -47.50 -32.85 -26.06
CA ALA A 171 -48.16 -33.84 -25.22
C ALA A 171 -49.68 -33.70 -25.30
N ALA A 172 -50.22 -32.47 -25.21
CA ALA A 172 -51.64 -32.21 -25.37
C ALA A 172 -52.16 -32.64 -26.75
N ALA A 173 -51.44 -32.31 -27.82
CA ALA A 173 -51.79 -32.73 -29.18
C ALA A 173 -51.76 -34.26 -29.35
N ARG A 174 -50.82 -34.97 -28.71
CA ARG A 174 -50.82 -36.44 -28.69
C ARG A 174 -52.02 -37.01 -27.95
N VAL A 175 -52.39 -36.43 -26.80
CA VAL A 175 -53.58 -36.84 -26.04
C VAL A 175 -54.84 -36.59 -26.88
N GLU A 176 -54.95 -35.42 -27.50
CA GLU A 176 -56.08 -35.06 -28.37
C GLU A 176 -56.20 -35.99 -29.57
N ALA A 177 -55.10 -36.28 -30.28
CA ALA A 177 -55.10 -37.25 -31.38
C ALA A 177 -55.48 -38.66 -30.90
N SER A 178 -55.02 -39.07 -29.72
CA SER A 178 -55.40 -40.35 -29.10
C SER A 178 -56.90 -40.37 -28.82
N CYS A 179 -57.46 -39.31 -28.24
CA CYS A 179 -58.89 -39.15 -28.02
C CYS A 179 -59.66 -39.24 -29.33
N GLN A 180 -59.26 -38.52 -30.39
CA GLN A 180 -59.91 -38.59 -31.71
C GLN A 180 -59.88 -40.00 -32.31
N LEU A 181 -58.79 -40.75 -32.13
CA LEU A 181 -58.73 -42.16 -32.54
C LEU A 181 -59.71 -43.03 -31.75
N TYR A 182 -59.79 -42.86 -30.42
CA TYR A 182 -60.78 -43.56 -29.61
C TYR A 182 -62.21 -43.19 -30.01
N GLN A 183 -62.46 -41.92 -30.31
CA GLN A 183 -63.74 -41.44 -30.81
C GLN A 183 -64.13 -42.13 -32.12
N ALA A 184 -63.22 -42.17 -33.10
CA ALA A 184 -63.43 -42.85 -34.37
C ALA A 184 -63.63 -44.37 -34.23
N LEU A 185 -62.92 -45.03 -33.31
CA LEU A 185 -63.02 -46.47 -33.08
C LEU A 185 -64.27 -46.88 -32.28
N ALA A 186 -64.70 -46.05 -31.31
CA ALA A 186 -65.85 -46.34 -30.45
C ALA A 186 -67.18 -45.73 -30.96
N GLY A 187 -67.13 -44.92 -32.02
CA GLY A 187 -68.27 -44.15 -32.51
C GLY A 187 -68.60 -42.91 -31.65
N VAL A 188 -67.90 -42.65 -30.55
CA VAL A 188 -68.22 -41.58 -29.59
C VAL A 188 -67.57 -40.27 -30.02
N GLN A 189 -68.28 -39.15 -30.12
CA GLN A 189 -67.71 -37.80 -30.27
C GLN A 189 -67.61 -37.12 -28.90
N VAL A 190 -66.46 -36.54 -28.57
CA VAL A 190 -66.29 -35.70 -27.36
C VAL A 190 -66.27 -34.24 -27.81
N LEU A 191 -67.23 -33.44 -27.35
CA LEU A 191 -67.33 -32.02 -27.68
C LEU A 191 -66.55 -31.17 -26.66
N PRO A 192 -65.88 -30.09 -27.10
CA PRO A 192 -65.18 -29.20 -26.19
C PRO A 192 -66.19 -28.47 -25.27
N PRO A 193 -65.82 -28.21 -24.00
CA PRO A 193 -66.71 -27.57 -23.04
C PRO A 193 -67.03 -26.13 -23.45
N SER A 194 -68.32 -25.76 -23.38
CA SER A 194 -68.83 -24.41 -23.65
C SER A 194 -68.32 -23.40 -22.61
N PRO A 195 -68.01 -22.13 -22.99
CA PRO A 195 -67.54 -21.12 -22.04
C PRO A 195 -68.53 -20.77 -20.93
N GLU A 196 -69.80 -21.17 -21.06
CA GLU A 196 -70.85 -20.90 -20.07
C GLU A 196 -70.97 -21.98 -18.98
N THR A 197 -70.42 -23.19 -19.21
CA THR A 197 -70.45 -24.32 -18.26
C THR A 197 -69.26 -25.26 -18.49
N PRO A 198 -68.37 -25.51 -17.51
CA PRO A 198 -67.22 -26.42 -17.65
C PRO A 198 -67.66 -27.90 -17.54
N GLU A 199 -68.65 -28.30 -18.33
CA GLU A 199 -69.15 -29.67 -18.39
C GLU A 199 -68.69 -30.34 -19.69
N LEU A 200 -68.21 -31.58 -19.61
CA LEU A 200 -67.70 -32.33 -20.75
C LEU A 200 -68.86 -33.16 -21.34
N GLU A 201 -69.25 -32.86 -22.57
CA GLU A 201 -70.35 -33.56 -23.25
C GLU A 201 -69.79 -34.67 -24.17
N LEU A 202 -70.28 -35.89 -23.99
CA LEU A 202 -69.95 -37.07 -24.81
C LEU A 202 -71.18 -37.52 -25.59
N GLU A 203 -71.08 -37.57 -26.91
CA GLU A 203 -72.10 -38.13 -27.79
C GLU A 203 -71.66 -39.51 -28.27
N LEU A 204 -72.37 -40.59 -27.93
CA LEU A 204 -72.12 -41.90 -28.54
C LEU A 204 -72.78 -41.96 -29.93
N GLY A 205 -71.97 -41.93 -30.98
CA GLY A 205 -72.42 -42.28 -32.33
C GLY A 205 -72.56 -43.81 -32.50
N PRO A 206 -73.41 -44.26 -33.42
CA PRO A 206 -73.64 -45.68 -33.63
C PRO A 206 -72.39 -46.38 -34.20
N PRO A 207 -72.16 -47.66 -33.87
CA PRO A 207 -71.12 -48.45 -34.51
C PRO A 207 -71.38 -48.56 -36.03
N PRO A 208 -70.34 -48.67 -36.86
CA PRO A 208 -70.50 -48.73 -38.31
C PRO A 208 -71.38 -49.92 -38.71
N GLY A 209 -72.60 -49.63 -39.19
CA GLY A 209 -73.57 -50.63 -39.66
C GLY A 209 -74.95 -50.67 -38.97
N SER A 210 -75.29 -49.74 -38.07
CA SER A 210 -76.62 -49.73 -37.41
C SER A 210 -77.30 -48.33 -37.40
N PRO A 211 -78.64 -48.23 -37.61
CA PRO A 211 -79.35 -46.95 -37.77
C PRO A 211 -79.94 -46.34 -36.48
N HIS A 212 -79.43 -46.65 -35.28
CA HIS A 212 -79.98 -46.12 -34.02
C HIS A 212 -78.98 -45.24 -33.27
N SER A 213 -79.33 -43.97 -33.06
CA SER A 213 -78.55 -43.03 -32.23
C SER A 213 -78.61 -43.43 -30.75
N LEU A 214 -77.45 -43.47 -30.09
CA LEU A 214 -77.32 -43.77 -28.66
C LEU A 214 -77.49 -42.48 -27.82
N PRO A 215 -77.82 -42.58 -26.50
CA PRO A 215 -78.10 -41.43 -25.65
C PRO A 215 -76.85 -40.56 -25.37
N HIS A 216 -77.08 -39.26 -25.19
CA HIS A 216 -76.03 -38.30 -24.83
C HIS A 216 -75.59 -38.50 -23.36
N LEU A 217 -74.29 -38.61 -23.14
CA LEU A 217 -73.68 -38.74 -21.82
C LEU A 217 -73.02 -37.41 -21.43
N HIS A 218 -73.47 -36.80 -20.34
CA HIS A 218 -72.84 -35.65 -19.73
C HIS A 218 -71.92 -36.11 -18.59
N LEU A 219 -70.65 -35.69 -18.63
CA LEU A 219 -69.69 -35.92 -17.56
C LEU A 219 -69.43 -34.59 -16.83
N CYS A 220 -69.79 -34.54 -15.56
CA CYS A 220 -69.54 -33.40 -14.70
C CYS A 220 -68.41 -33.75 -13.72
N LEU A 221 -67.35 -32.94 -13.70
CA LEU A 221 -66.31 -33.02 -12.68
C LEU A 221 -66.81 -32.33 -11.40
N THR A 222 -66.83 -33.09 -10.31
CA THR A 222 -67.19 -32.56 -9.00
C THR A 222 -66.00 -31.83 -8.36
N PRO A 223 -66.24 -30.80 -7.52
CA PRO A 223 -65.18 -30.01 -6.89
C PRO A 223 -64.22 -30.80 -5.98
N SER A 224 -64.54 -32.05 -5.64
CA SER A 224 -63.67 -32.99 -4.92
C SER A 224 -62.74 -33.82 -5.82
N GLY A 225 -62.77 -33.60 -7.14
CA GLY A 225 -61.97 -34.35 -8.13
C GLY A 225 -62.61 -35.67 -8.61
N GLY A 226 -63.83 -35.99 -8.17
CA GLY A 226 -64.59 -37.14 -8.67
C GLY A 226 -65.34 -36.82 -9.97
N VAL A 227 -65.55 -37.80 -10.85
CA VAL A 227 -66.31 -37.65 -12.09
C VAL A 227 -67.72 -38.23 -11.91
N ARG A 228 -68.77 -37.44 -12.20
CA ARG A 228 -70.17 -37.87 -12.16
C ARG A 228 -70.72 -37.95 -13.59
N LEU A 229 -71.33 -39.08 -13.92
CA LEU A 229 -71.84 -39.39 -15.27
C LEU A 229 -73.38 -39.29 -15.25
N GLN A 230 -73.96 -38.45 -16.11
CA GLN A 230 -75.41 -38.30 -16.30
C GLN A 230 -75.78 -38.66 -17.74
N VAL A 231 -76.71 -39.60 -17.90
CA VAL A 231 -77.19 -40.04 -19.23
C VAL A 231 -78.53 -39.36 -19.50
N ARG A 232 -78.62 -38.47 -20.49
CA ARG A 232 -79.90 -37.92 -20.93
C ARG A 232 -80.46 -38.82 -22.03
N GLY A 233 -81.50 -39.58 -21.70
CA GLY A 233 -82.26 -40.37 -22.69
C GLY A 233 -82.85 -41.68 -22.21
N LEU A 234 -82.49 -42.19 -21.03
CA LEU A 234 -83.21 -43.31 -20.42
C LEU A 234 -84.26 -42.76 -19.47
N GLY A 235 -85.48 -42.64 -19.99
CA GLY A 235 -86.66 -42.62 -19.13
C GLY A 235 -86.58 -43.82 -18.17
N ALA A 236 -86.75 -43.52 -16.89
CA ALA A 236 -86.82 -44.42 -15.76
C ALA A 236 -87.27 -45.85 -16.11
N PHE A 237 -86.32 -46.78 -16.10
CA PHE A 237 -86.49 -48.22 -15.96
C PHE A 237 -85.14 -48.67 -15.37
N TRP A 238 -84.96 -48.86 -14.06
CA TRP A 238 -85.74 -49.67 -13.13
C TRP A 238 -85.56 -49.17 -11.68
N GLY A 239 -86.60 -49.39 -10.86
CA GLY A 239 -86.57 -49.83 -9.45
C GLY A 239 -85.68 -49.11 -8.46
#